data_AF-A0A0B4BDV7-F1
#
_entry.id   AF-A0A0B4BDV7-F1
#
_cell.length_a   1.000
_cell.length_b   1.000
_cell.length_c   1.000
_cell.angle_alpha   90.00
_cell.angle_beta   90.00
_cell.angle_gamma   90.00
#
_symmetry.space_group_name_H-M   'P 1'
#
loop_
_entity.id
_entity.type
_entity.pdbx_description
1 polymer ?
#
loop_
_entity_poly.entity_id
_entity_poly.type
_entity_poly.pdbx_seq_one_letter_code
_entity_poly.pdbx_strand_id
1 'polypeptide(L)'
;MSLVEHDSRSPAPDQGAARTPAQGGFRDLMPAGGSLDLPLPERPPTRVRQLVLWLVVCGFGLFGGLVFWASRAELTSAVVAAGAFNVAGDRLAVQHFEGGILRELNVAEGDRVAEGDVIARLDGRRVQAQLAILNGQLASLLAQQARLNAELKDSAELQPGAELERLTAQAPELAQLVAVQRDLLASNRALYQGQMDIIQGRITQLGDQLKGRDARIKATEEQLALVRDELADLTQLFEKGLVPKTRIGQRQMQQSGLLGTLGALESDRGNILERAGEMQERQLQAGRDRAARIAAESQAVQEQILDLRQRLDATLDVAERQTIRAPRDGRVVGLEINTLGQVVDPGQTLLELMPADASLLVESRVAVEDIDEVSMGSQARVQLTAYSFRSTPPVQGE
;
A
#
# COMPACT_ATOMS: atom_id res chain seq x y z
N MET A 1 5.13 -54.36 -47.94
CA MET A 1 6.50 -54.53 -48.45
C MET A 1 7.17 -55.55 -47.53
N SER A 2 7.55 -56.70 -48.11
CA SER A 2 8.33 -57.84 -47.57
C SER A 2 7.87 -58.49 -46.26
N LEU A 3 7.20 -59.66 -46.25
CA LEU A 3 7.75 -61.02 -46.51
C LEU A 3 9.06 -61.27 -45.75
N VAL A 4 9.05 -62.19 -44.77
CA VAL A 4 9.93 -63.38 -44.79
C VAL A 4 9.24 -64.53 -44.05
N GLU A 5 8.95 -65.56 -44.82
CA GLU A 5 8.66 -66.94 -44.44
C GLU A 5 9.84 -67.77 -44.95
N HIS A 6 10.39 -68.68 -44.13
CA HIS A 6 11.24 -69.84 -44.49
C HIS A 6 11.99 -70.31 -43.23
N ASP A 7 12.32 -71.58 -43.01
CA ASP A 7 12.01 -72.85 -43.65
C ASP A 7 12.42 -73.95 -42.66
N SER A 8 11.78 -75.08 -42.82
CA SER A 8 12.07 -76.41 -42.30
C SER A 8 13.54 -76.85 -42.39
N ARG A 9 13.92 -77.81 -41.51
CA ARG A 9 14.64 -79.05 -41.87
C ARG A 9 14.91 -79.95 -40.66
N SER A 10 14.21 -81.08 -40.61
CA SER A 10 14.75 -82.34 -40.06
C SER A 10 15.92 -82.82 -40.93
N PRO A 11 16.87 -83.58 -40.37
CA PRO A 11 16.90 -85.00 -40.72
C PRO A 11 17.35 -85.94 -39.56
N ALA A 12 16.84 -87.17 -39.57
CA ALA A 12 17.46 -88.35 -38.92
C ALA A 12 18.54 -88.94 -39.86
N PRO A 13 19.25 -90.08 -39.60
CA PRO A 13 19.25 -90.97 -38.43
C PRO A 13 20.67 -91.51 -38.01
N ASP A 14 20.66 -92.40 -36.99
CA ASP A 14 21.39 -93.68 -36.92
C ASP A 14 22.79 -93.84 -36.24
N GLN A 15 22.91 -95.00 -35.56
CA GLN A 15 24.09 -95.76 -35.08
C GLN A 15 24.90 -95.16 -33.90
N GLY A 16 25.34 -95.90 -32.88
CA GLY A 16 25.53 -97.34 -32.67
C GLY A 16 26.80 -97.53 -31.81
N ALA A 17 26.78 -98.55 -30.93
CA ALA A 17 27.90 -99.13 -30.16
C ALA A 17 28.43 -98.35 -28.93
N ALA A 18 29.03 -98.94 -27.89
CA ALA A 18 28.99 -100.24 -27.20
C ALA A 18 30.02 -100.18 -26.04
N ARG A 19 29.84 -101.01 -25.00
CA ARG A 19 30.80 -101.53 -23.97
C ARG A 19 30.97 -100.71 -22.66
N THR A 20 30.53 -101.18 -21.46
CA THR A 20 31.14 -102.13 -20.44
C THR A 20 32.46 -101.61 -19.81
N PRO A 21 32.87 -101.86 -18.53
CA PRO A 21 32.44 -102.84 -17.49
C PRO A 21 32.18 -102.24 -16.07
N ALA A 22 31.63 -102.93 -15.05
CA ALA A 22 32.25 -103.93 -14.16
C ALA A 22 31.14 -104.62 -13.32
N GLN A 23 30.99 -105.95 -13.32
CA GLN A 23 31.60 -106.95 -12.43
C GLN A 23 31.39 -106.76 -10.91
N GLY A 24 30.58 -107.66 -10.34
CA GLY A 24 30.35 -107.90 -8.90
C GLY A 24 28.85 -107.91 -8.60
N GLY A 25 28.15 -108.98 -8.26
CA GLY A 25 28.56 -110.25 -7.69
C GLY A 25 27.57 -110.60 -6.57
N PHE A 26 26.39 -111.10 -6.90
CA PHE A 26 25.59 -111.89 -5.96
C PHE A 26 24.89 -113.01 -6.72
N ARG A 27 25.42 -114.22 -6.55
CA ARG A 27 24.79 -115.47 -6.98
C ARG A 27 23.78 -115.83 -5.90
N ASP A 28 22.52 -115.91 -6.30
CA ASP A 28 21.46 -116.47 -5.48
C ASP A 28 21.70 -117.99 -5.34
N LEU A 29 21.86 -118.44 -4.10
CA LEU A 29 22.26 -119.80 -3.70
C LEU A 29 21.19 -120.40 -2.77
N MET A 30 19.94 -120.49 -3.24
CA MET A 30 18.92 -121.31 -2.57
C MET A 30 18.27 -122.27 -3.58
N PRO A 31 18.49 -123.58 -3.42
CA PRO A 31 17.92 -124.61 -4.30
C PRO A 31 16.42 -124.77 -4.10
N ALA A 32 15.76 -125.25 -5.15
CA ALA A 32 14.36 -125.64 -5.14
C ALA A 32 14.04 -126.66 -4.03
N GLY A 33 12.92 -126.44 -3.34
CA GLY A 33 12.21 -127.47 -2.57
C GLY A 33 12.40 -127.36 -1.06
N GLY A 34 11.32 -127.01 -0.35
CA GLY A 34 11.25 -127.13 1.11
C GLY A 34 10.17 -126.25 1.72
N SER A 35 8.92 -126.74 1.73
CA SER A 35 7.86 -126.20 2.58
C SER A 35 8.23 -126.37 4.07
N LEU A 36 8.32 -125.28 4.82
CA LEU A 36 8.46 -125.30 6.28
C LEU A 36 7.34 -124.45 6.89
N ASP A 37 6.31 -125.15 7.37
CA ASP A 37 5.26 -124.64 8.24
C ASP A 37 5.86 -124.06 9.52
N LEU A 38 5.54 -122.80 9.83
CA LEU A 38 5.83 -122.16 11.12
C LEU A 38 4.55 -121.53 11.67
N PRO A 39 4.15 -121.83 12.93
CA PRO A 39 2.89 -121.40 13.51
C PRO A 39 2.93 -119.93 13.95
N LEU A 40 1.87 -119.17 13.66
CA LEU A 40 1.69 -117.79 14.11
C LEU A 40 0.98 -117.75 15.49
N PRO A 41 1.51 -117.05 16.50
CA PRO A 41 0.84 -116.88 17.79
C PRO A 41 -0.22 -115.76 17.78
N GLU A 42 -1.43 -116.08 18.25
CA GLU A 42 -2.58 -115.19 18.42
C GLU A 42 -2.51 -114.39 19.75
N ARG A 43 -1.97 -113.15 19.72
CA ARG A 43 -2.31 -111.95 20.55
C ARG A 43 -1.12 -110.95 20.64
N PRO A 44 -1.31 -109.62 20.42
CA PRO A 44 -0.21 -108.65 20.49
C PRO A 44 0.07 -108.10 21.91
N PRO A 45 1.34 -107.72 22.23
CA PRO A 45 1.76 -107.22 23.55
C PRO A 45 1.43 -105.73 23.83
N THR A 46 1.16 -105.43 25.09
CA THR A 46 0.50 -104.21 25.64
C THR A 46 1.30 -102.90 25.66
N ARG A 47 2.50 -102.81 25.06
CA ARG A 47 3.37 -101.60 25.13
C ARG A 47 3.32 -100.66 23.92
N VAL A 48 2.71 -101.05 22.79
CA VAL A 48 2.59 -100.20 21.58
C VAL A 48 1.56 -99.08 21.77
N ARG A 49 0.53 -99.30 22.60
CA ARG A 49 -0.57 -98.33 22.84
C ARG A 49 -0.08 -97.03 23.48
N GLN A 50 0.93 -97.09 24.35
CA GLN A 50 1.48 -95.89 25.02
C GLN A 50 2.33 -95.04 24.08
N LEU A 51 3.02 -95.65 23.11
CA LEU A 51 3.88 -94.94 22.16
C LEU A 51 3.04 -94.21 21.09
N VAL A 52 1.96 -94.85 20.60
CA VAL A 52 0.99 -94.20 19.69
C VAL A 52 0.28 -93.04 20.37
N LEU A 53 -0.05 -93.16 21.66
CA LEU A 53 -0.71 -92.09 22.41
C LEU A 53 0.21 -90.88 22.62
N TRP A 54 1.50 -91.09 22.91
CA TRP A 54 2.49 -90.01 22.96
C TRP A 54 2.72 -89.33 21.61
N LEU A 55 2.70 -90.09 20.51
CA LEU A 55 2.80 -89.54 19.15
C LEU A 55 1.59 -88.67 18.79
N VAL A 56 0.38 -89.08 19.19
CA VAL A 56 -0.85 -88.29 18.99
C VAL A 56 -0.83 -87.03 19.84
N VAL A 57 -0.41 -87.10 21.11
CA VAL A 57 -0.31 -85.91 21.99
C VAL A 57 0.77 -84.94 21.51
N CYS A 58 1.95 -85.42 21.10
CA CYS A 58 2.97 -84.58 20.48
C CYS A 58 2.50 -84.00 19.14
N GLY A 59 1.79 -84.79 18.32
CA GLY A 59 1.20 -84.32 17.07
C GLY A 59 0.16 -83.21 17.30
N PHE A 60 -0.75 -83.39 18.26
CA PHE A 60 -1.74 -82.39 18.62
C PHE A 60 -1.13 -81.16 19.30
N GLY A 61 -0.07 -81.34 20.10
CA GLY A 61 0.68 -80.24 20.71
C GLY A 61 1.47 -79.43 19.70
N LEU A 62 2.10 -80.08 18.73
CA LEU A 62 2.82 -79.42 17.63
C LEU A 62 1.85 -78.72 16.70
N PHE A 63 0.78 -79.41 16.29
CA PHE A 63 -0.24 -78.84 15.40
C PHE A 63 -1.01 -77.71 16.10
N GLY A 64 -1.40 -77.90 17.36
CA GLY A 64 -2.02 -76.87 18.18
C GLY A 64 -1.10 -75.68 18.43
N GLY A 65 0.19 -75.92 18.68
CA GLY A 65 1.20 -74.86 18.84
C GLY A 65 1.45 -74.07 17.55
N LEU A 66 1.47 -74.75 16.40
CA LEU A 66 1.69 -74.12 15.10
C LEU A 66 0.45 -73.34 14.65
N VAL A 67 -0.75 -73.86 14.87
CA VAL A 67 -2.02 -73.14 14.64
C VAL A 67 -2.15 -71.95 15.58
N PHE A 68 -1.80 -72.11 16.86
CA PHE A 68 -1.81 -71.00 17.83
C PHE A 68 -0.81 -69.90 17.45
N TRP A 69 0.40 -70.28 17.03
CA TRP A 69 1.41 -69.34 16.54
C TRP A 69 0.97 -68.65 15.25
N ALA A 70 0.46 -69.39 14.26
CA ALA A 70 -0.02 -68.84 13.00
C ALA A 70 -1.21 -67.89 13.18
N SER A 71 -2.10 -68.15 14.16
CA SER A 71 -3.21 -67.25 14.48
C SER A 71 -2.77 -65.93 15.13
N ARG A 72 -1.56 -65.90 15.71
CA ARG A 72 -0.95 -64.74 16.38
C ARG A 72 0.14 -64.08 15.53
N ALA A 73 0.47 -64.66 14.38
CA ALA A 73 1.51 -64.14 13.50
C ALA A 73 0.93 -63.01 12.65
N GLU A 74 1.26 -61.77 12.99
CA GLU A 74 0.96 -60.62 12.16
C GLU A 74 1.88 -60.63 10.92
N LEU A 75 1.32 -60.78 9.73
CA LEU A 75 2.07 -60.56 8.49
C LEU A 75 2.17 -59.06 8.25
N THR A 76 3.33 -58.48 8.49
CA THR A 76 3.61 -57.09 8.16
C THR A 76 4.09 -57.01 6.71
N SER A 77 3.30 -56.38 5.85
CA SER A 77 3.69 -55.99 4.50
C SER A 77 4.38 -54.62 4.55
N ALA A 78 5.36 -54.39 3.67
CA ALA A 78 6.07 -53.12 3.60
C ALA A 78 6.37 -52.78 2.14
N VAL A 79 5.89 -51.62 1.70
CA VAL A 79 6.16 -51.09 0.37
C VAL A 79 7.39 -50.18 0.45
N VAL A 80 8.37 -50.41 -0.42
CA VAL A 80 9.57 -49.57 -0.50
C VAL A 80 9.45 -48.67 -1.71
N ALA A 81 9.35 -47.37 -1.45
CA ALA A 81 9.28 -46.36 -2.49
C ALA A 81 10.41 -45.33 -2.30
N ALA A 82 10.99 -44.90 -3.41
CA ALA A 82 11.95 -43.80 -3.38
C ALA A 82 11.19 -42.49 -3.16
N GLY A 83 11.69 -41.66 -2.25
CA GLY A 83 11.10 -40.36 -1.95
C GLY A 83 12.15 -39.27 -1.80
N ALA A 84 11.71 -38.03 -1.98
CA ALA A 84 12.50 -36.83 -1.75
C ALA A 84 11.89 -36.03 -0.60
N PHE A 85 12.75 -35.36 0.19
CA PHE A 85 12.29 -34.40 1.18
C PHE A 85 11.77 -33.17 0.46
N ASN A 86 10.48 -32.92 0.61
CA ASN A 86 9.85 -31.66 0.25
C ASN A 86 9.42 -30.97 1.54
N VAL A 87 9.61 -29.66 1.59
CA VAL A 87 9.23 -28.90 2.79
C VAL A 87 7.72 -28.67 2.71
N ALA A 88 6.99 -29.06 3.75
CA ALA A 88 5.59 -28.72 3.91
C ALA A 88 5.52 -27.27 4.36
N GLY A 89 4.97 -26.43 3.50
CA GLY A 89 4.79 -25.03 3.81
C GLY A 89 4.96 -24.19 2.58
N ASP A 90 4.16 -23.15 2.51
CA ASP A 90 4.26 -22.16 1.45
C ASP A 90 5.58 -21.42 1.63
N ARG A 91 6.44 -21.50 0.62
CA ARG A 91 7.64 -20.66 0.56
C ARG A 91 7.18 -19.21 0.40
N LEU A 92 7.68 -18.34 1.27
CA LEU A 92 7.30 -16.93 1.24
C LEU A 92 8.24 -16.20 0.28
N ALA A 93 7.76 -15.94 -0.93
CA ALA A 93 8.49 -15.14 -1.91
C ALA A 93 8.59 -13.69 -1.43
N VAL A 94 9.82 -13.20 -1.24
CA VAL A 94 10.10 -11.79 -0.98
C VAL A 94 10.32 -11.10 -2.31
N GLN A 95 9.37 -10.25 -2.69
CA GLN A 95 9.37 -9.50 -3.95
C GLN A 95 9.42 -8.01 -3.68
N HIS A 96 9.86 -7.22 -4.66
CA HIS A 96 9.82 -5.77 -4.57
C HIS A 96 8.93 -5.16 -5.66
N PHE A 97 7.94 -4.36 -5.26
CA PHE A 97 6.88 -3.88 -6.16
C PHE A 97 7.39 -2.88 -7.20
N GLU A 98 8.25 -1.93 -6.81
CA GLU A 98 8.67 -0.82 -7.67
C GLU A 98 9.87 -1.12 -8.57
N GLY A 99 10.69 -2.10 -8.19
CA GLY A 99 12.00 -2.34 -8.79
C GLY A 99 13.04 -1.26 -8.43
N GLY A 100 14.27 -1.42 -8.92
CA GLY A 100 15.35 -0.48 -8.66
C GLY A 100 16.74 -1.05 -8.87
N ILE A 101 17.77 -0.28 -8.53
CA ILE A 101 19.17 -0.74 -8.61
C ILE A 101 19.58 -1.24 -7.23
N LEU A 102 20.03 -2.48 -7.13
CA LEU A 102 20.53 -3.05 -5.88
C LEU A 102 21.78 -2.31 -5.41
N ARG A 103 21.74 -1.71 -4.22
CA ARG A 103 22.84 -0.95 -3.64
C ARG A 103 23.57 -1.71 -2.54
N GLU A 104 22.82 -2.40 -1.69
CA GLU A 104 23.35 -3.19 -0.57
C GLU A 104 22.56 -4.50 -0.49
N LEU A 105 23.25 -5.61 -0.25
CA LEU A 105 22.68 -6.93 0.02
C LEU A 105 23.32 -7.46 1.30
N ASN A 106 22.51 -7.77 2.31
CA ASN A 106 22.97 -8.10 3.66
C ASN A 106 22.80 -9.59 4.00
N VAL A 107 22.33 -10.40 3.06
CA VAL A 107 22.05 -11.83 3.27
C VAL A 107 22.68 -12.68 2.17
N ALA A 108 23.03 -13.91 2.51
CA ALA A 108 23.50 -14.94 1.58
C ALA A 108 22.58 -16.16 1.58
N GLU A 109 22.73 -17.01 0.56
CA GLU A 109 21.99 -18.27 0.43
C GLU A 109 22.22 -19.16 1.67
N GLY A 110 21.13 -19.60 2.32
CA GLY A 110 21.16 -20.44 3.51
C GLY A 110 21.26 -19.70 4.85
N ASP A 111 21.38 -18.37 4.84
CA ASP A 111 21.39 -17.56 6.05
C ASP A 111 20.04 -17.61 6.78
N ARG A 112 20.07 -17.48 8.10
CA ARG A 112 18.86 -17.32 8.93
C ARG A 112 18.61 -15.83 9.14
N VAL A 113 17.39 -15.39 8.86
CA VAL A 113 16.93 -14.02 9.08
C VAL A 113 15.76 -14.03 10.04
N ALA A 114 15.68 -12.99 10.86
CA ALA A 114 14.53 -12.72 11.70
C ALA A 114 13.53 -11.77 11.00
N GLU A 115 12.29 -11.76 11.46
CA GLU A 115 11.28 -10.79 11.02
C GLU A 115 11.79 -9.36 11.21
N GLY A 116 11.70 -8.55 10.14
CA GLY A 116 12.13 -7.17 10.11
C GLY A 116 13.61 -6.95 9.75
N ASP A 117 14.42 -8.01 9.67
CA ASP A 117 15.82 -7.92 9.25
C ASP A 117 15.94 -7.33 7.85
N VAL A 118 16.91 -6.44 7.64
CA VAL A 118 17.13 -5.80 6.35
C VAL A 118 17.83 -6.77 5.42
N ILE A 119 17.13 -7.23 4.39
CA ILE A 119 17.63 -8.15 3.37
C ILE A 119 18.48 -7.39 2.35
N ALA A 120 17.91 -6.35 1.77
CA ALA A 120 18.52 -5.59 0.69
C ALA A 120 18.07 -4.12 0.74
N ARG A 121 18.90 -3.26 0.17
CA ARG A 121 18.58 -1.84 -0.02
C ARG A 121 18.79 -1.46 -1.48
N LEU A 122 17.80 -0.80 -2.05
CA LEU A 122 17.85 -0.27 -3.41
C LEU A 122 18.37 1.18 -3.44
N ASP A 123 18.83 1.64 -4.61
CA ASP A 123 19.30 3.02 -4.79
C ASP A 123 18.14 4.02 -4.68
N GLY A 124 18.11 4.71 -3.54
CA GLY A 124 17.05 5.65 -3.22
C GLY A 124 17.18 7.06 -3.80
N ARG A 125 18.29 7.39 -4.49
CA ARG A 125 18.57 8.78 -4.91
C ARG A 125 17.45 9.41 -5.73
N ARG A 126 16.81 8.65 -6.63
CA ARG A 126 15.70 9.15 -7.46
C ARG A 126 14.48 9.54 -6.62
N VAL A 127 14.11 8.71 -5.66
CA VAL A 127 12.96 8.97 -4.78
C VAL A 127 13.28 10.06 -3.76
N GLN A 128 14.51 10.11 -3.25
CA GLN A 128 14.96 11.23 -2.39
C GLN A 128 14.91 12.57 -3.12
N ALA A 129 15.36 12.62 -4.39
CA ALA A 129 15.23 13.81 -5.22
C ALA A 129 13.76 14.19 -5.43
N GLN A 130 12.88 13.21 -5.69
CA GLN A 130 11.45 13.44 -5.82
C GLN A 130 10.83 13.99 -4.51
N LEU A 131 11.17 13.42 -3.35
CA LEU A 131 10.73 13.91 -2.04
C LEU A 131 11.21 15.34 -1.80
N ALA A 132 12.46 15.66 -2.12
CA ALA A 132 12.99 17.02 -1.99
C ALA A 132 12.21 18.03 -2.85
N ILE A 133 11.88 17.66 -4.10
CA ILE A 133 11.06 18.49 -4.99
C ILE A 133 9.66 18.70 -4.40
N LEU A 134 8.98 17.62 -3.98
CA LEU A 134 7.63 17.70 -3.42
C LEU A 134 7.60 18.51 -2.11
N ASN A 135 8.59 18.34 -1.23
CA ASN A 135 8.72 19.13 -0.01
C ASN A 135 8.99 20.61 -0.30
N GLY A 136 9.81 20.92 -1.31
CA GLY A 136 10.03 22.31 -1.75
C GLY A 136 8.77 22.96 -2.30
N GLN A 137 7.99 22.22 -3.10
CA GLN A 137 6.67 22.66 -3.58
C GLN A 137 5.70 22.89 -2.42
N LEU A 138 5.68 21.97 -1.44
CA LEU A 138 4.82 22.08 -0.27
C LEU A 138 5.19 23.29 0.58
N ALA A 139 6.49 23.50 0.84
CA ALA A 139 6.97 24.66 1.57
C ALA A 139 6.57 25.98 0.87
N SER A 140 6.66 26.04 -0.46
CA SER A 140 6.20 27.19 -1.25
C SER A 140 4.70 27.46 -1.05
N LEU A 141 3.86 26.43 -1.14
CA LEU A 141 2.41 26.56 -0.95
C LEU A 141 2.04 26.91 0.49
N LEU A 142 2.72 26.34 1.48
CA LEU A 142 2.52 26.68 2.89
C LEU A 142 2.92 28.13 3.19
N ALA A 143 4.00 28.62 2.57
CA ALA A 143 4.41 30.02 2.70
C ALA A 143 3.38 30.97 2.05
N GLN A 144 2.84 30.60 0.88
CA GLN A 144 1.75 31.33 0.23
C GLN A 144 0.48 31.32 1.09
N GLN A 145 0.11 30.18 1.68
CA GLN A 145 -1.02 30.07 2.59
C GLN A 145 -0.83 30.95 3.83
N ALA A 146 0.38 31.00 4.40
CA ALA A 146 0.69 31.87 5.53
C ALA A 146 0.54 33.36 5.17
N ARG A 147 0.97 33.78 3.97
CA ARG A 147 0.72 35.13 3.44
C ARG A 147 -0.77 35.41 3.34
N LEU A 148 -1.53 34.53 2.67
CA LEU A 148 -2.97 34.72 2.44
C LEU A 148 -3.75 34.81 3.76
N ASN A 149 -3.39 33.99 4.76
CA ASN A 149 -3.96 34.05 6.10
C ASN A 149 -3.66 35.39 6.79
N ALA A 150 -2.45 35.92 6.63
CA ALA A 150 -2.09 37.25 7.13
C ALA A 150 -2.87 38.36 6.41
N GLU A 151 -2.99 38.28 5.08
CA GLU A 151 -3.76 39.24 4.28
C GLU A 151 -5.26 39.25 4.64
N LEU A 152 -5.83 38.07 4.92
CA LEU A 152 -7.24 37.92 5.32
C LEU A 152 -7.52 38.52 6.70
N LYS A 153 -6.59 38.33 7.65
CA LYS A 153 -6.68 38.89 9.01
C LYS A 153 -6.23 40.35 9.10
N ASP A 154 -5.79 40.92 7.98
CA ASP A 154 -5.08 42.19 7.92
C ASP A 154 -3.92 42.28 8.94
N SER A 155 -3.17 41.18 9.13
CA SER A 155 -1.95 41.13 9.93
C SER A 155 -0.73 41.66 9.16
N ALA A 156 0.12 42.46 9.80
CA ALA A 156 1.40 42.92 9.24
C ALA A 156 2.48 41.84 9.29
N GLU A 157 2.32 40.85 10.18
CA GLU A 157 3.26 39.77 10.38
C GLU A 157 2.75 38.49 9.72
N LEU A 158 3.66 37.84 8.99
CA LEU A 158 3.48 36.50 8.46
C LEU A 158 3.82 35.49 9.57
N GLN A 159 2.88 34.62 9.90
CA GLN A 159 3.03 33.54 10.88
C GLN A 159 3.12 32.19 10.15
N PRO A 160 4.33 31.63 9.99
CA PRO A 160 4.51 30.29 9.43
C PRO A 160 3.82 29.24 10.30
N GLY A 161 3.26 28.20 9.68
CA GLY A 161 2.78 27.03 10.43
C GLY A 161 3.94 26.11 10.83
N ALA A 162 3.73 25.28 11.86
CA ALA A 162 4.74 24.34 12.37
C ALA A 162 5.30 23.36 11.32
N GLU A 163 4.54 23.03 10.28
CA GLU A 163 5.01 22.20 9.17
C GLU A 163 6.04 22.93 8.31
N LEU A 164 5.79 24.19 7.96
CA LEU A 164 6.72 25.02 7.21
C LEU A 164 8.01 25.26 8.00
N GLU A 165 7.90 25.52 9.30
CA GLU A 165 9.05 25.69 10.18
C GLU A 165 9.93 24.42 10.18
N ARG A 166 9.33 23.24 10.32
CA ARG A 166 10.05 21.95 10.24
C ARG A 166 10.76 21.78 8.90
N LEU A 167 10.10 22.08 7.78
CA LEU A 167 10.69 21.98 6.44
C LEU A 167 11.87 22.95 6.27
N THR A 168 11.73 24.20 6.71
CA THR A 168 12.81 25.19 6.65
C THR A 168 13.99 24.88 7.57
N ALA A 169 13.74 24.20 8.70
CA ALA A 169 14.80 23.73 9.59
C ALA A 169 15.62 22.59 8.97
N GLN A 170 14.98 21.74 8.14
CA GLN A 170 15.65 20.66 7.41
C GLN A 170 16.40 21.17 6.17
N ALA A 171 15.85 22.17 5.48
CA ALA A 171 16.40 22.74 4.26
C ALA A 171 16.43 24.28 4.34
N PRO A 172 17.53 24.88 4.82
CA PRO A 172 17.65 26.32 5.03
C PRO A 172 17.43 27.16 3.76
N GLU A 173 17.69 26.61 2.57
CA GLU A 173 17.38 27.25 1.29
C GLU A 173 15.90 27.61 1.13
N LEU A 174 14.99 26.86 1.76
CA LEU A 174 13.55 27.13 1.73
C LEU A 174 13.16 28.38 2.54
N ALA A 175 14.02 28.86 3.44
CA ALA A 175 13.75 30.07 4.23
C ALA A 175 13.62 31.32 3.32
N GLN A 176 14.27 31.31 2.15
CA GLN A 176 14.14 32.38 1.15
C GLN A 176 12.70 32.51 0.63
N LEU A 177 11.95 31.40 0.53
CA LEU A 177 10.54 31.42 0.14
C LEU A 177 9.68 32.22 1.13
N VAL A 178 9.95 32.07 2.42
CA VAL A 178 9.24 32.81 3.48
C VAL A 178 9.57 34.30 3.42
N ALA A 179 10.83 34.66 3.15
CA ALA A 179 11.24 36.04 2.98
C ALA A 179 10.51 36.71 1.80
N VAL A 180 10.46 36.04 0.64
CA VAL A 180 9.73 36.54 -0.53
C VAL A 180 8.24 36.76 -0.23
N GLN A 181 7.59 35.82 0.47
CA GLN A 181 6.17 35.97 0.84
C GLN A 181 5.94 37.11 1.84
N ARG A 182 6.89 37.39 2.74
CA ARG A 182 6.83 38.53 3.66
C ARG A 182 6.95 39.86 2.92
N ASP A 183 7.85 39.96 1.95
CA ASP A 183 7.99 41.17 1.13
C ASP A 183 6.73 41.42 0.26
N LEU A 184 6.17 40.34 -0.29
CA LEU A 184 4.92 40.41 -1.06
C LEU A 184 3.74 40.86 -0.18
N LEU A 185 3.63 40.34 1.05
CA LEU A 185 2.62 40.79 2.02
C LEU A 185 2.72 42.30 2.28
N ALA A 186 3.94 42.79 2.56
CA ALA A 186 4.17 44.20 2.84
C ALA A 186 3.80 45.08 1.64
N SER A 187 4.20 44.68 0.43
CA SER A 187 3.90 45.38 -0.82
C SER A 187 2.39 45.43 -1.10
N ASN A 188 1.68 44.29 -1.00
CA ASN A 188 0.25 44.20 -1.23
C ASN A 188 -0.55 45.07 -0.24
N ARG A 189 -0.15 45.06 1.04
CA ARG A 189 -0.74 45.93 2.06
C ARG A 189 -0.54 47.40 1.74
N ALA A 190 0.68 47.81 1.37
CA ALA A 190 0.98 49.18 1.03
C ALA A 190 0.17 49.66 -0.19
N LEU A 191 0.02 48.82 -1.22
CA LEU A 191 -0.81 49.12 -2.40
C LEU A 191 -2.28 49.30 -2.03
N TYR A 192 -2.85 48.37 -1.24
CA TYR A 192 -4.23 48.48 -0.81
C TYR A 192 -4.46 49.70 0.08
N GLN A 193 -3.57 49.96 1.03
CA GLN A 193 -3.67 51.14 1.90
C GLN A 193 -3.59 52.44 1.10
N GLY A 194 -2.65 52.55 0.15
CA GLY A 194 -2.56 53.71 -0.73
C GLY A 194 -3.84 53.93 -1.56
N GLN A 195 -4.48 52.86 -2.03
CA GLN A 195 -5.78 52.95 -2.70
C GLN A 195 -6.88 53.48 -1.75
N MET A 196 -6.91 53.00 -0.50
CA MET A 196 -7.88 53.45 0.51
C MET A 196 -7.66 54.91 0.88
N ASP A 197 -6.40 55.34 1.03
CA ASP A 197 -6.03 56.71 1.36
C ASP A 197 -6.48 57.69 0.27
N ILE A 198 -6.36 57.31 -1.01
CA ILE A 198 -6.85 58.12 -2.14
C ILE A 198 -8.38 58.27 -2.09
N ILE A 199 -9.10 57.18 -1.84
CA ILE A 199 -10.57 57.20 -1.75
C ILE A 199 -11.00 58.08 -0.57
N GLN A 200 -10.39 57.88 0.60
CA GLN A 200 -10.68 58.64 1.81
C GLN A 200 -10.34 60.13 1.67
N GLY A 201 -9.24 60.45 0.98
CA GLY A 201 -8.87 61.83 0.65
C GLY A 201 -9.94 62.52 -0.21
N ARG A 202 -10.48 61.81 -1.22
CA ARG A 202 -11.57 62.35 -2.06
C ARG A 202 -12.86 62.55 -1.27
N ILE A 203 -13.23 61.61 -0.38
CA ILE A 203 -14.40 61.75 0.49
C ILE A 203 -14.25 62.98 1.38
N THR A 204 -13.08 63.16 1.98
CA THR A 204 -12.77 64.34 2.82
C THR A 204 -12.90 65.63 2.01
N GLN A 205 -12.32 65.69 0.81
CA GLN A 205 -12.42 66.84 -0.08
C GLN A 205 -13.87 67.19 -0.46
N LEU A 206 -14.68 66.17 -0.79
CA LEU A 206 -16.12 66.36 -1.09
C LEU A 206 -16.87 66.87 0.15
N GLY A 207 -16.54 66.37 1.34
CA GLY A 207 -17.10 66.85 2.60
C GLY A 207 -16.81 68.33 2.86
N ASP A 208 -15.60 68.80 2.55
CA ASP A 208 -15.26 70.22 2.69
C ASP A 208 -15.94 71.10 1.64
N GLN A 209 -16.09 70.61 0.40
CA GLN A 209 -16.91 71.28 -0.62
C GLN A 209 -18.37 71.40 -0.18
N LEU A 210 -18.92 70.35 0.44
CA LEU A 210 -20.28 70.34 0.96
C LEU A 210 -20.48 71.41 2.04
N LYS A 211 -19.56 71.50 3.03
CA LYS A 211 -19.59 72.56 4.05
C LYS A 211 -19.59 73.95 3.42
N GLY A 212 -18.78 74.16 2.39
CA GLY A 212 -18.73 75.44 1.65
C GLY A 212 -20.04 75.75 0.92
N ARG A 213 -20.70 74.75 0.32
CA ARG A 213 -22.03 74.91 -0.29
C ARG A 213 -23.11 75.21 0.74
N ASP A 214 -23.13 74.48 1.85
CA ASP A 214 -24.09 74.67 2.95
C ASP A 214 -24.01 76.09 3.53
N ALA A 215 -22.80 76.62 3.73
CA ALA A 215 -22.61 78.00 4.18
C ALA A 215 -23.15 79.03 3.16
N ARG A 216 -23.02 78.75 1.86
CA ARG A 216 -23.54 79.63 0.79
C ARG A 216 -25.06 79.59 0.73
N ILE A 217 -25.65 78.40 0.84
CA ILE A 217 -27.10 78.19 0.94
C ILE A 217 -27.66 79.03 2.09
N LYS A 218 -27.10 78.87 3.29
CA LYS A 218 -27.53 79.61 4.48
C LYS A 218 -27.45 81.13 4.29
N ALA A 219 -26.34 81.63 3.73
CA ALA A 219 -26.19 83.07 3.46
C ALA A 219 -27.22 83.59 2.44
N THR A 220 -27.55 82.79 1.41
CA THR A 220 -28.60 83.14 0.43
C THR A 220 -29.98 83.09 1.05
N GLU A 221 -30.28 82.11 1.91
CA GLU A 221 -31.54 82.04 2.67
C GLU A 221 -31.73 83.27 3.57
N GLU A 222 -30.69 83.70 4.29
CA GLU A 222 -30.70 84.91 5.12
C GLU A 222 -30.96 86.17 4.27
N GLN A 223 -30.31 86.30 3.10
CA GLN A 223 -30.60 87.40 2.16
C GLN A 223 -32.04 87.38 1.66
N LEU A 224 -32.58 86.18 1.40
CA LEU A 224 -33.93 85.99 0.91
C LEU A 224 -34.98 86.35 1.97
N ALA A 225 -34.70 86.08 3.24
CA ALA A 225 -35.50 86.53 4.37
C ALA A 225 -35.53 88.06 4.47
N LEU A 226 -34.37 88.73 4.40
CA LEU A 226 -34.29 90.19 4.44
C LEU A 226 -35.07 90.85 3.29
N VAL A 227 -34.95 90.30 2.07
CA VAL A 227 -35.70 90.81 0.90
C VAL A 227 -37.21 90.57 1.03
N ARG A 228 -37.63 89.45 1.66
CA ARG A 228 -39.04 89.17 1.96
C ARG A 228 -39.62 90.19 2.94
N ASP A 229 -38.89 90.49 4.00
CA ASP A 229 -39.31 91.48 5.00
C ASP A 229 -39.41 92.87 4.38
N GLU A 230 -38.42 93.31 3.61
CA GLU A 230 -38.45 94.61 2.90
C GLU A 230 -39.61 94.67 1.89
N LEU A 231 -39.92 93.57 1.20
CA LEU A 231 -41.09 93.49 0.31
C LEU A 231 -42.41 93.66 1.07
N ALA A 232 -42.54 93.07 2.26
CA ALA A 232 -43.72 93.20 3.10
C ALA A 232 -43.91 94.67 3.54
N ASP A 233 -42.85 95.32 4.02
CA ASP A 233 -42.86 96.73 4.42
C ASP A 233 -43.20 97.65 3.24
N LEU A 234 -42.56 97.45 2.08
CA LEU A 234 -42.83 98.23 0.87
C LEU A 234 -44.26 98.06 0.37
N THR A 235 -44.84 96.87 0.54
CA THR A 235 -46.25 96.61 0.18
C THR A 235 -47.19 97.41 1.07
N GLN A 236 -46.97 97.42 2.40
CA GLN A 236 -47.75 98.24 3.33
C GLN A 236 -47.62 99.75 3.04
N LEU A 237 -46.42 100.21 2.68
CA LEU A 237 -46.19 101.62 2.32
C LEU A 237 -46.83 102.00 0.98
N PHE A 238 -46.86 101.09 0.01
CA PHE A 238 -47.54 101.29 -1.27
C PHE A 238 -49.06 101.39 -1.11
N GLU A 239 -49.67 100.58 -0.24
CA GLU A 239 -51.11 100.67 0.08
C GLU A 239 -51.50 102.03 0.67
N LYS A 240 -50.55 102.67 1.38
CA LYS A 240 -50.70 104.04 1.93
C LYS A 240 -50.34 105.14 0.91
N GLY A 241 -49.96 104.78 -0.32
CA GLY A 241 -49.56 105.71 -1.38
C GLY A 241 -48.17 106.36 -1.21
N LEU A 242 -47.33 105.83 -0.32
CA LEU A 242 -46.05 106.46 0.08
C LEU A 242 -44.84 106.02 -0.75
N VAL A 243 -44.98 105.00 -1.60
CA VAL A 243 -43.89 104.42 -2.41
C VAL A 243 -44.42 104.04 -3.80
N PRO A 244 -43.63 104.17 -4.90
CA PRO A 244 -44.04 103.73 -6.23
C PRO A 244 -43.95 102.20 -6.41
N LYS A 245 -44.88 101.62 -7.21
CA LYS A 245 -44.96 100.17 -7.53
C LYS A 245 -43.67 99.60 -8.15
N THR A 246 -42.91 100.43 -8.87
CA THR A 246 -41.63 100.04 -9.49
C THR A 246 -40.62 99.53 -8.46
N ARG A 247 -40.63 100.08 -7.23
CA ARG A 247 -39.72 99.67 -6.15
C ARG A 247 -40.04 98.26 -5.64
N ILE A 248 -41.32 97.90 -5.55
CA ILE A 248 -41.76 96.53 -5.24
C ILE A 248 -41.32 95.57 -6.33
N GLY A 249 -41.54 95.92 -7.61
CA GLY A 249 -41.15 95.07 -8.75
C GLY A 249 -39.64 94.80 -8.81
N GLN A 250 -38.80 95.79 -8.50
CA GLN A 250 -37.35 95.62 -8.41
C GLN A 250 -36.95 94.62 -7.31
N ARG A 251 -37.56 94.71 -6.13
CA ARG A 251 -37.31 93.77 -5.02
C ARG A 251 -37.86 92.38 -5.29
N GLN A 252 -39.01 92.25 -5.96
CA GLN A 252 -39.55 90.95 -6.40
C GLN A 252 -38.62 90.27 -7.42
N MET A 253 -38.06 91.03 -8.35
CA MET A 253 -37.07 90.50 -9.31
C MET A 253 -35.81 90.02 -8.58
N GLN A 254 -35.31 90.79 -7.60
CA GLN A 254 -34.18 90.37 -6.76
C GLN A 254 -34.49 89.08 -5.99
N GLN A 255 -35.68 88.97 -5.39
CA GLN A 255 -36.12 87.76 -4.69
C GLN A 255 -36.14 86.55 -5.63
N SER A 256 -36.70 86.68 -6.82
CA SER A 256 -36.73 85.61 -7.83
C SER A 256 -35.32 85.17 -8.24
N GLY A 257 -34.40 86.12 -8.43
CA GLY A 257 -32.99 85.82 -8.69
C GLY A 257 -32.29 85.07 -7.55
N LEU A 258 -32.58 85.44 -6.29
CA LEU A 258 -32.05 84.73 -5.12
C LEU A 258 -32.64 83.31 -4.99
N LEU A 259 -33.94 83.14 -5.26
CA LEU A 259 -34.58 81.81 -5.28
C LEU A 259 -33.96 80.91 -6.34
N GLY A 260 -33.72 81.42 -7.56
CA GLY A 260 -33.04 80.67 -8.61
C GLY A 260 -31.60 80.28 -8.22
N THR A 261 -30.88 81.19 -7.55
CA THR A 261 -29.53 80.92 -7.03
C THR A 261 -29.55 79.85 -5.94
N LEU A 262 -30.52 79.91 -5.02
CA LEU A 262 -30.70 78.92 -3.96
C LEU A 262 -30.96 77.53 -4.56
N GLY A 263 -31.89 77.41 -5.51
CA GLY A 263 -32.17 76.13 -6.18
C GLY A 263 -30.96 75.55 -6.92
N ALA A 264 -30.13 76.40 -7.53
CA ALA A 264 -28.88 75.96 -8.15
C ALA A 264 -27.86 75.44 -7.11
N LEU A 265 -27.73 76.12 -5.97
CA LEU A 265 -26.85 75.69 -4.87
C LEU A 265 -27.32 74.39 -4.21
N GLU A 266 -28.63 74.20 -4.05
CA GLU A 266 -29.21 72.96 -3.53
C GLU A 266 -28.99 71.78 -4.50
N SER A 267 -29.13 72.02 -5.81
CA SER A 267 -28.80 71.01 -6.84
C SER A 267 -27.31 70.63 -6.80
N ASP A 268 -26.42 71.61 -6.72
CA ASP A 268 -24.97 71.38 -6.55
C ASP A 268 -24.66 70.56 -5.29
N ARG A 269 -25.33 70.89 -4.17
CA ARG A 269 -25.21 70.14 -2.91
C ARG A 269 -25.62 68.68 -3.09
N GLY A 270 -26.74 68.43 -3.78
CA GLY A 270 -27.18 67.08 -4.15
C GLY A 270 -26.14 66.31 -4.97
N ASN A 271 -25.58 66.95 -6.01
CA ASN A 271 -24.54 66.35 -6.85
C ASN A 271 -23.26 65.98 -6.06
N ILE A 272 -22.88 66.78 -5.06
CA ILE A 272 -21.72 66.49 -4.20
C ILE A 272 -22.02 65.29 -3.30
N LEU A 273 -23.22 65.21 -2.73
CA LEU A 273 -23.64 64.09 -1.88
C LEU A 273 -23.68 62.78 -2.66
N GLU A 274 -24.21 62.78 -3.88
CA GLU A 274 -24.20 61.62 -4.77
C GLU A 274 -22.78 61.13 -5.04
N ARG A 275 -21.87 62.03 -5.43
CA ARG A 275 -20.45 61.70 -5.64
C ARG A 275 -19.77 61.18 -4.38
N ALA A 276 -20.13 61.68 -3.20
CA ALA A 276 -19.60 61.17 -1.94
C ALA A 276 -20.10 59.74 -1.68
N GLY A 277 -21.37 59.47 -1.95
CA GLY A 277 -21.96 58.12 -1.91
C GLY A 277 -21.25 57.15 -2.85
N GLU A 278 -21.04 57.54 -4.12
CA GLU A 278 -20.29 56.72 -5.09
C GLU A 278 -18.87 56.37 -4.60
N MET A 279 -18.18 57.32 -3.96
CA MET A 279 -16.84 57.07 -3.43
C MET A 279 -16.86 56.12 -2.23
N GLN A 280 -17.87 56.19 -1.37
CA GLN A 280 -18.07 55.24 -0.28
C GLN A 280 -18.39 53.83 -0.80
N GLU A 281 -19.23 53.73 -1.84
CA GLU A 281 -19.52 52.45 -2.49
C GLU A 281 -18.26 51.83 -3.11
N ARG A 282 -17.42 52.65 -3.79
CA ARG A 282 -16.12 52.19 -4.31
C ARG A 282 -15.19 51.69 -3.21
N GLN A 283 -15.21 52.31 -2.02
CA GLN A 283 -14.44 51.82 -0.87
C GLN A 283 -14.90 50.43 -0.42
N LEU A 284 -16.22 50.24 -0.27
CA LEU A 284 -16.80 48.94 0.10
C LEU A 284 -16.52 47.88 -0.97
N GLN A 285 -16.64 48.23 -2.25
CA GLN A 285 -16.34 47.34 -3.36
C GLN A 285 -14.88 46.91 -3.36
N ALA A 286 -13.94 47.84 -3.18
CA ALA A 286 -12.51 47.50 -3.11
C ALA A 286 -12.19 46.49 -1.99
N GLY A 287 -12.85 46.63 -0.83
CA GLY A 287 -12.73 45.67 0.27
C GLY A 287 -13.31 44.29 -0.08
N ARG A 288 -14.50 44.25 -0.70
CA ARG A 288 -15.14 43.00 -1.17
C ARG A 288 -14.30 42.30 -2.23
N ASP A 289 -13.77 43.04 -3.19
CA ASP A 289 -12.94 42.50 -4.26
C ASP A 289 -11.62 41.95 -3.71
N ARG A 290 -11.01 42.63 -2.74
CA ARG A 290 -9.82 42.12 -2.02
C ARG A 290 -10.14 40.80 -1.30
N ALA A 291 -11.22 40.76 -0.52
CA ALA A 291 -11.61 39.57 0.22
C ALA A 291 -11.95 38.38 -0.71
N ALA A 292 -12.68 38.64 -1.80
CA ALA A 292 -13.03 37.62 -2.79
C ALA A 292 -11.78 37.04 -3.50
N ARG A 293 -10.81 37.89 -3.87
CA ARG A 293 -9.55 37.43 -4.46
C ARG A 293 -8.76 36.56 -3.49
N ILE A 294 -8.58 37.02 -2.24
CA ILE A 294 -7.86 36.25 -1.21
C ILE A 294 -8.54 34.90 -0.94
N ALA A 295 -9.87 34.87 -0.88
CA ALA A 295 -10.63 33.63 -0.67
C ALA A 295 -10.45 32.64 -1.83
N ALA A 296 -10.51 33.12 -3.08
CA ALA A 296 -10.30 32.28 -4.27
C ALA A 296 -8.86 31.73 -4.33
N GLU A 297 -7.85 32.57 -4.10
CA GLU A 297 -6.44 32.14 -4.03
C GLU A 297 -6.23 31.13 -2.89
N SER A 298 -6.82 31.38 -1.71
CA SER A 298 -6.70 30.50 -0.55
C SER A 298 -7.31 29.12 -0.81
N GLN A 299 -8.45 29.06 -1.50
CA GLN A 299 -9.06 27.79 -1.87
C GLN A 299 -8.16 27.01 -2.84
N ALA A 300 -7.67 27.66 -3.89
CA ALA A 300 -6.79 27.03 -4.87
C ALA A 300 -5.49 26.50 -4.22
N VAL A 301 -4.87 27.28 -3.33
CA VAL A 301 -3.68 26.85 -2.59
C VAL A 301 -4.01 25.67 -1.67
N GLN A 302 -5.16 25.68 -0.99
CA GLN A 302 -5.56 24.59 -0.10
C GLN A 302 -5.81 23.28 -0.87
N GLU A 303 -6.43 23.34 -2.04
CA GLU A 303 -6.62 22.19 -2.92
C GLU A 303 -5.27 21.60 -3.38
N GLN A 304 -4.33 22.46 -3.78
CA GLN A 304 -2.99 22.04 -4.18
C GLN A 304 -2.19 21.42 -3.02
N ILE A 305 -2.31 21.97 -1.80
CA ILE A 305 -1.68 21.39 -0.61
C ILE A 305 -2.22 19.97 -0.35
N LEU A 306 -3.53 19.74 -0.51
CA LEU A 306 -4.14 18.43 -0.28
C LEU A 306 -3.65 17.40 -1.31
N ASP A 307 -3.65 17.74 -2.60
CA ASP A 307 -3.10 16.89 -3.67
C ASP A 307 -1.62 16.58 -3.41
N LEU A 308 -0.83 17.59 -3.05
CA LEU A 308 0.60 17.42 -2.83
C LEU A 308 0.92 16.55 -1.62
N ARG A 309 0.13 16.65 -0.54
CA ARG A 309 0.24 15.76 0.62
C ARG A 309 -0.05 14.31 0.25
N GLN A 310 -1.08 14.05 -0.55
CA GLN A 310 -1.36 12.69 -1.04
C GLN A 310 -0.20 12.12 -1.87
N ARG A 311 0.41 12.94 -2.72
CA ARG A 311 1.60 12.54 -3.51
C ARG A 311 2.82 12.31 -2.62
N LEU A 312 3.00 13.12 -1.58
CA LEU A 312 4.06 12.94 -0.60
C LEU A 312 3.89 11.61 0.14
N ASP A 313 2.70 11.31 0.65
CA ASP A 313 2.41 10.05 1.34
C ASP A 313 2.70 8.85 0.43
N ALA A 314 2.26 8.88 -0.82
CA ALA A 314 2.57 7.83 -1.80
C ALA A 314 4.08 7.71 -2.09
N THR A 315 4.80 8.83 -2.17
CA THR A 315 6.25 8.83 -2.41
C THR A 315 7.03 8.38 -1.17
N LEU A 316 6.53 8.66 0.03
CA LEU A 316 7.08 8.20 1.30
C LEU A 316 6.93 6.68 1.44
N ASP A 317 5.77 6.11 1.08
CA ASP A 317 5.58 4.65 1.04
C ASP A 317 6.60 3.98 0.09
N VAL A 318 6.79 4.55 -1.11
CA VAL A 318 7.82 4.08 -2.04
C VAL A 318 9.24 4.22 -1.45
N ALA A 319 9.52 5.30 -0.71
CA ALA A 319 10.82 5.50 -0.07
C ALA A 319 11.08 4.48 1.05
N GLU A 320 10.07 4.15 1.86
CA GLU A 320 10.17 3.13 2.91
C GLU A 320 10.43 1.74 2.31
N ARG A 321 9.79 1.41 1.18
CA ARG A 321 9.94 0.14 0.47
C ARG A 321 11.30 -0.05 -0.22
N GLN A 322 12.15 0.98 -0.29
CA GLN A 322 13.52 0.83 -0.79
C GLN A 322 14.39 -0.06 0.10
N THR A 323 14.04 -0.16 1.38
CA THR A 323 14.68 -1.07 2.32
C THR A 323 13.80 -2.31 2.41
N ILE A 324 14.22 -3.38 1.74
CA ILE A 324 13.50 -4.65 1.73
C ILE A 324 13.82 -5.39 3.04
N ARG A 325 12.77 -5.78 3.77
CA ARG A 325 12.86 -6.46 5.05
C ARG A 325 12.25 -7.85 4.98
N ALA A 326 12.71 -8.75 5.83
CA ALA A 326 12.13 -10.08 5.97
C ALA A 326 10.73 -9.99 6.60
N PRO A 327 9.66 -10.50 5.95
CA PRO A 327 8.31 -10.48 6.51
C PRO A 327 8.09 -11.44 7.68
N ARG A 328 8.94 -12.47 7.83
CA ARG A 328 8.90 -13.48 8.90
C ARG A 328 10.29 -14.08 9.11
N ASP A 329 10.47 -14.72 10.26
CA ASP A 329 11.66 -15.54 10.54
C ASP A 329 11.77 -16.70 9.54
N GLY A 330 12.98 -16.96 9.05
CA GLY A 330 13.18 -18.05 8.10
C GLY A 330 14.62 -18.20 7.64
N ARG A 331 14.85 -19.22 6.83
CA ARG A 331 16.10 -19.42 6.09
C ARG A 331 15.94 -18.93 4.66
N VAL A 332 16.93 -18.16 4.18
CA VAL A 332 16.98 -17.65 2.81
C VAL A 332 17.26 -18.80 1.84
N VAL A 333 16.41 -18.92 0.82
CA VAL A 333 16.51 -19.91 -0.25
C VAL A 333 16.22 -19.23 -1.59
N GLY A 334 16.89 -19.63 -2.66
CA GLY A 334 16.58 -19.17 -4.02
C GLY A 334 16.90 -17.69 -4.24
N LEU A 335 18.05 -17.22 -3.75
CA LEU A 335 18.53 -15.86 -3.93
C LEU A 335 18.81 -15.57 -5.43
N GLU A 336 17.95 -14.78 -6.08
CA GLU A 336 18.08 -14.40 -7.48
C GLU A 336 18.98 -13.16 -7.68
N ILE A 337 19.11 -12.34 -6.64
CA ILE A 337 19.94 -11.13 -6.65
C ILE A 337 21.26 -11.36 -5.89
N ASN A 338 22.39 -11.35 -6.61
CA ASN A 338 23.70 -11.64 -6.02
C ASN A 338 24.77 -10.58 -6.33
N THR A 339 24.49 -9.64 -7.23
CA THR A 339 25.49 -8.68 -7.71
C THR A 339 25.07 -7.25 -7.40
N LEU A 340 25.94 -6.49 -6.73
CA LEU A 340 25.71 -5.06 -6.49
C LEU A 340 25.62 -4.30 -7.83
N GLY A 341 24.66 -3.39 -7.95
CA GLY A 341 24.35 -2.66 -9.18
C GLY A 341 23.44 -3.41 -10.16
N GLN A 342 23.02 -4.64 -9.84
CA GLN A 342 22.00 -5.35 -10.60
C GLN A 342 20.67 -4.59 -10.58
N VAL A 343 19.99 -4.57 -11.72
CA VAL A 343 18.65 -3.98 -11.84
C VAL A 343 17.62 -5.04 -11.44
N VAL A 344 16.72 -4.65 -10.56
CA VAL A 344 15.56 -5.41 -10.11
C VAL A 344 14.33 -4.90 -10.84
N ASP A 345 13.62 -5.80 -11.52
CA ASP A 345 12.38 -5.47 -12.21
C ASP A 345 11.20 -5.33 -11.23
N PRO A 346 10.17 -4.52 -11.55
CA PRO A 346 8.96 -4.42 -10.75
C PRO A 346 8.27 -5.79 -10.58
N GLY A 347 8.02 -6.20 -9.32
CA GLY A 347 7.41 -7.49 -8.99
C GLY A 347 8.37 -8.69 -9.08
N GLN A 348 9.66 -8.46 -9.31
CA GLN A 348 10.64 -9.55 -9.34
C GLN A 348 10.81 -10.18 -7.94
N THR A 349 10.85 -11.51 -7.90
CA THR A 349 11.23 -12.27 -6.70
C THR A 349 12.72 -12.13 -6.44
N LEU A 350 13.07 -11.71 -5.22
CA LEU A 350 14.45 -11.52 -4.82
C LEU A 350 15.03 -12.76 -4.17
N LEU A 351 14.22 -13.38 -3.30
CA LEU A 351 14.52 -14.62 -2.59
C LEU A 351 13.22 -15.21 -2.03
N GLU A 352 13.29 -16.46 -1.59
CA GLU A 352 12.24 -17.15 -0.84
C GLU A 352 12.69 -17.35 0.61
N LEU A 353 11.77 -17.13 1.55
CA LEU A 353 11.98 -17.45 2.96
C LEU A 353 11.31 -18.78 3.28
N MET A 354 12.10 -19.71 3.81
CA MET A 354 11.65 -20.98 4.31
C MET A 354 11.49 -20.91 5.84
N PRO A 355 10.26 -21.01 6.38
CA PRO A 355 10.02 -21.00 7.82
C PRO A 355 10.78 -22.11 8.53
N ALA A 356 11.31 -21.83 9.72
CA ALA A 356 12.08 -22.81 10.50
C ALA A 356 11.20 -23.90 11.15
N ASP A 357 9.90 -23.65 11.26
CA ASP A 357 8.85 -24.51 11.82
C ASP A 357 8.12 -25.35 10.76
N ALA A 358 8.49 -25.22 9.48
CA ALA A 358 7.91 -25.99 8.40
C ALA A 358 8.16 -27.50 8.60
N SER A 359 7.09 -28.30 8.63
CA SER A 359 7.22 -29.76 8.73
C SER A 359 7.86 -30.29 7.45
N LEU A 360 8.84 -31.19 7.58
CA LEU A 360 9.44 -31.83 6.41
C LEU A 360 8.53 -32.98 5.98
N LEU A 361 7.93 -32.87 4.80
CA LEU A 361 7.19 -33.96 4.17
C LEU A 361 8.15 -34.78 3.30
N VAL A 362 7.87 -36.07 3.19
CA VAL A 362 8.58 -36.94 2.25
C VAL A 362 7.59 -37.32 1.18
N GLU A 363 7.79 -36.77 -0.02
CA GLU A 363 7.02 -37.19 -1.18
C GLU A 363 7.67 -38.41 -1.78
N SER A 364 6.91 -39.49 -1.87
CA SER A 364 7.36 -40.74 -2.44
C SER A 364 6.39 -41.22 -3.52
N ARG A 365 6.93 -41.75 -4.61
CA ARG A 365 6.13 -42.31 -5.70
C ARG A 365 6.04 -43.82 -5.52
N VAL A 366 4.84 -44.30 -5.20
CA VAL A 366 4.54 -45.72 -5.04
C VAL A 366 4.09 -46.28 -6.39
N ALA A 367 4.49 -47.52 -6.69
CA ALA A 367 4.00 -48.21 -7.89
C ALA A 367 2.51 -48.49 -7.77
N VAL A 368 1.77 -48.42 -8.89
CA VAL A 368 0.31 -48.62 -8.89
C VAL A 368 -0.08 -50.00 -8.37
N GLU A 369 0.77 -51.01 -8.56
CA GLU A 369 0.59 -52.38 -8.10
C GLU A 369 0.61 -52.52 -6.57
N ASP A 370 1.27 -51.58 -5.88
CA ASP A 370 1.46 -51.61 -4.42
C ASP A 370 0.45 -50.70 -3.69
N ILE A 371 -0.54 -50.13 -4.38
CA ILE A 371 -1.48 -49.17 -3.80
C ILE A 371 -2.39 -49.81 -2.73
N ASP A 372 -2.70 -51.10 -2.87
CA ASP A 372 -3.56 -51.85 -1.94
C ASP A 372 -2.93 -52.01 -0.55
N GLU A 373 -1.62 -51.79 -0.45
CA GLU A 373 -0.82 -51.91 0.79
C GLU A 373 -0.57 -50.54 1.47
N VAL A 374 -1.04 -49.43 0.88
CA VAL A 374 -0.82 -48.07 1.39
C VAL A 374 -2.15 -47.40 1.73
N SER A 375 -2.27 -46.87 2.96
CA SER A 375 -3.46 -46.15 3.42
C SER A 375 -3.09 -44.91 4.24
N MET A 376 -4.03 -43.97 4.36
CA MET A 376 -3.79 -42.74 5.15
C MET A 376 -3.63 -43.09 6.63
N GLY A 377 -2.53 -42.62 7.24
CA GLY A 377 -2.17 -42.90 8.64
C GLY A 377 -1.37 -44.19 8.85
N SER A 378 -0.92 -44.85 7.78
CA SER A 378 0.04 -45.96 7.88
C SER A 378 1.39 -45.46 8.41
N GLN A 379 1.95 -46.14 9.40
CA GLN A 379 3.29 -45.81 9.90
C GLN A 379 4.35 -45.96 8.79
N ALA A 380 5.02 -44.88 8.47
CA ALA A 380 6.10 -44.83 7.50
C ALA A 380 7.45 -44.89 8.20
N ARG A 381 8.40 -45.59 7.57
CA ARG A 381 9.80 -45.63 8.02
C ARG A 381 10.69 -45.02 6.96
N VAL A 382 11.21 -43.83 7.23
CA VAL A 382 12.06 -43.09 6.31
C VAL A 382 13.52 -43.38 6.61
N GLN A 383 14.22 -43.96 5.64
CA GLN A 383 15.66 -44.20 5.73
C GLN A 383 16.41 -43.14 4.91
N LEU A 384 17.25 -42.35 5.58
CA LEU A 384 18.08 -41.33 4.92
C LEU A 384 19.25 -41.99 4.18
N THR A 385 19.25 -41.95 2.85
CA THR A 385 20.33 -42.51 2.02
C THR A 385 21.65 -41.77 2.15
N ALA A 386 21.62 -40.49 2.56
CA ALA A 386 22.81 -39.67 2.80
C ALA A 386 23.61 -40.09 4.04
N TYR A 387 23.02 -40.89 4.94
CA TYR A 387 23.65 -41.33 6.19
C TYR A 387 23.81 -42.85 6.22
N SER A 388 24.80 -43.35 6.96
CA SER A 388 25.06 -44.79 7.07
C SER A 388 23.91 -45.49 7.82
N PHE A 389 23.36 -46.54 7.19
CA PHE A 389 22.28 -47.40 7.72
C PHE A 389 22.62 -48.04 9.08
N ARG A 390 23.91 -48.27 9.36
CA ARG A 390 24.34 -48.95 10.60
C ARG A 390 24.35 -48.03 11.82
N SER A 391 24.52 -46.73 11.61
CA SER A 391 24.70 -45.75 12.70
C SER A 391 23.49 -44.85 12.90
N THR A 392 22.60 -44.78 11.91
CA THR A 392 21.48 -43.83 11.91
C THR A 392 20.17 -44.59 11.94
N PRO A 393 19.42 -44.57 13.05
CA PRO A 393 18.12 -45.20 13.10
C PRO A 393 17.17 -44.53 12.10
N PRO A 394 16.23 -45.28 11.52
CA PRO A 394 15.26 -44.73 10.61
C PRO A 394 14.35 -43.72 11.31
N VAL A 395 13.97 -42.67 10.59
CA VAL A 395 13.03 -41.67 11.08
C VAL A 395 11.61 -42.24 10.90
N GLN A 396 10.79 -42.14 11.94
CA GLN A 396 9.40 -42.55 11.88
C GLN A 396 8.54 -41.39 11.34
N GLY A 397 7.60 -41.71 10.47
CA GLY A 397 6.55 -40.82 9.98
C GLY A 397 5.21 -41.53 9.97
N GLU A 398 4.15 -40.79 9.62
CA GLU A 398 2.78 -41.29 9.47
C GLU A 398 2.20 -40.84 8.12
#